data_AF-A0AAN9ABJ7-F1
#
_entry.id   AF-A0AAN9ABJ7-F1
#
_cell.length_a   1.000
_cell.length_b   1.000
_cell.length_c   1.000
_cell.angle_alpha   90.00
_cell.angle_beta   90.00
_cell.angle_gamma   90.00
#
_symmetry.space_group_name_H-M   'P 1'
#
loop_
_entity.id
_entity.type
_entity.pdbx_description
1 polymer ?
#
loop_
_entity_poly.entity_id
_entity_poly.type
_entity_poly.pdbx_seq_one_letter_code
_entity_poly.pdbx_strand_id
1 'polypeptide(L)'
;YTQNGLLHMLDRNRRIKPEPERFQICEEKFDIIITCEERVYDQVLEFLEGRIPEENTPVHVINIDIQDNHEEATIGAFMICELAVL
;
A
#
# COMPACT_ATOMS: atom_id res chain seq x y z
N TYR A 1 -16.32 16.51 9.49
CA TYR A 1 -15.04 16.17 8.82
C TYR A 1 -13.80 16.64 9.58
N THR A 2 -13.88 17.70 10.40
CA THR A 2 -12.76 18.08 11.29
C THR A 2 -12.68 17.22 12.55
N GLN A 3 -13.82 16.95 13.21
CA GLN A 3 -13.87 16.17 14.46
C GLN A 3 -13.48 14.69 14.32
N ASN A 4 -13.64 14.10 13.13
CA ASN A 4 -13.27 12.71 12.83
C ASN A 4 -11.88 12.59 12.16
N GLY A 5 -11.07 13.65 12.17
CA GLY A 5 -9.69 13.63 11.65
C GLY A 5 -9.56 13.63 10.12
N LEU A 6 -10.65 13.47 9.38
CA LEU A 6 -10.62 13.24 7.93
C LEU A 6 -10.04 14.43 7.14
N LEU A 7 -10.32 15.67 7.54
CA LEU A 7 -9.70 16.85 6.91
C LEU A 7 -8.18 16.91 7.14
N HIS A 8 -7.72 16.52 8.34
CA HIS A 8 -6.29 16.45 8.64
C HIS A 8 -5.60 15.36 7.82
N MET A 9 -6.24 14.20 7.67
CA MET A 9 -5.75 13.12 6.81
C MET A 9 -5.64 13.56 5.35
N LEU A 10 -6.68 14.21 4.81
CA LEU A 10 -6.67 14.70 3.42
C LEU A 10 -5.60 15.77 3.19
N ASP A 11 -5.42 16.72 4.12
CA ASP A 11 -4.38 17.73 3.98
C ASP A 11 -2.97 17.11 4.03
N ARG A 12 -2.75 16.12 4.89
CA ARG A 12 -1.51 15.33 4.92
C ARG A 12 -1.27 14.63 3.57
N ASN A 13 -2.28 13.93 3.03
CA ASN A 13 -2.15 13.20 1.77
C ASN A 13 -1.83 14.14 0.60
N ARG A 14 -2.49 15.30 0.54
CA ARG A 14 -2.26 16.33 -0.49
C ARG A 14 -0.82 16.88 -0.50
N ARG A 15 -0.15 16.92 0.65
CA ARG A 15 1.26 17.35 0.74
C ARG A 15 2.22 16.28 0.21
N ILE A 16 1.79 15.02 0.13
CA ILE A 16 2.62 13.89 -0.35
C ILE A 16 2.45 13.70 -1.85
N LYS A 17 1.20 13.66 -2.34
CA LYS A 17 0.89 13.46 -3.77
C LYS A 17 -0.44 14.12 -4.17
N PRO A 18 -0.67 14.42 -5.47
CA PRO A 18 -1.85 15.17 -5.90
C PRO A 18 -3.17 14.41 -5.76
N GLU A 19 -3.17 13.10 -6.02
CA GLU A 19 -4.37 12.26 -6.00
C GLU A 19 -4.06 10.79 -5.61
N PRO A 20 -5.05 10.01 -5.14
CA PRO A 20 -4.87 8.58 -4.93
C PRO A 20 -4.72 7.84 -6.27
N GLU A 21 -3.93 6.78 -6.27
CA GLU A 21 -3.62 6.00 -7.47
C GLU A 21 -4.12 4.58 -7.29
N ARG A 22 -4.58 3.98 -8.39
CA ARG A 22 -5.06 2.61 -8.40
C ARG A 22 -3.94 1.69 -8.88
N PHE A 23 -3.56 0.72 -8.04
CA PHE A 23 -2.46 -0.20 -8.33
C PHE A 23 -2.62 -0.92 -9.68
N GLN A 24 -3.85 -1.32 -10.05
CA GLN A 24 -4.09 -2.04 -11.29
C GLN A 24 -3.83 -1.24 -12.59
N ILE A 25 -3.63 0.07 -12.49
CA ILE A 25 -3.33 0.96 -13.63
C ILE A 25 -1.83 1.31 -13.66
N CYS A 26 -1.09 1.00 -12.58
CA CYS A 26 0.32 1.33 -12.48
C CYS A 26 1.19 0.39 -13.32
N GLU A 27 2.10 0.94 -14.10
CA GLU A 27 3.09 0.20 -14.91
C GLU A 27 4.48 0.18 -14.26
N GLU A 28 4.63 0.78 -13.08
CA GLU A 28 5.89 0.78 -12.34
C GLU A 28 6.23 -0.62 -11.80
N LYS A 29 7.53 -0.83 -11.63
CA LYS A 29 8.10 -2.08 -11.14
C LYS A 29 8.64 -1.87 -9.72
N PHE A 30 8.45 -2.88 -8.89
CA PHE A 30 8.83 -2.86 -7.49
C PHE A 30 9.55 -4.16 -7.13
N ASP A 31 10.54 -4.10 -6.25
CA ASP A 31 11.18 -5.29 -5.68
C ASP A 31 10.31 -5.90 -4.57
N ILE A 32 9.65 -5.04 -3.79
CA ILE A 32 8.80 -5.39 -2.65
C ILE A 32 7.49 -4.61 -2.74
N ILE A 33 6.37 -5.30 -2.60
CA ILE A 33 5.02 -4.74 -2.44
C ILE A 33 4.50 -5.13 -1.07
N ILE A 34 4.06 -4.15 -0.29
CA ILE A 34 3.48 -4.36 1.04
C ILE A 34 2.00 -4.02 1.00
N THR A 35 1.15 -4.96 1.43
CA THR A 35 -0.30 -4.78 1.53
C THR A 35 -0.74 -4.68 2.99
N CYS A 36 -1.78 -3.89 3.24
CA CYS A 36 -2.25 -3.58 4.60
C CYS A 36 -3.42 -4.44 5.10
N GLU A 37 -3.99 -5.30 4.24
CA GLU A 37 -5.05 -6.25 4.59
C GLU A 37 -5.09 -7.41 3.59
N GLU A 38 -5.59 -8.58 4.02
CA GLU A 38 -5.64 -9.81 3.22
C GLU A 38 -6.42 -9.63 1.90
N ARG A 39 -7.53 -8.88 1.93
CA ARG A 39 -8.32 -8.63 0.73
C ARG A 39 -7.54 -7.84 -0.33
N VAL A 40 -6.69 -6.89 0.07
CA VAL A 40 -5.84 -6.13 -0.85
C VAL A 40 -4.72 -7.01 -1.38
N TYR A 41 -4.16 -7.88 -0.54
CA TYR A 41 -3.17 -8.89 -0.94
C TYR A 41 -3.71 -9.77 -2.09
N ASP A 42 -4.90 -10.34 -1.93
CA ASP A 42 -5.52 -11.16 -2.98
C ASP A 42 -5.71 -10.39 -4.29
N GLN A 43 -6.15 -9.13 -4.22
CA GLN A 43 -6.33 -8.27 -5.40
C GLN A 43 -5.02 -7.93 -6.10
N VAL A 44 -3.92 -7.80 -5.35
CA VAL A 44 -2.58 -7.57 -5.91
C VAL A 44 -2.08 -8.84 -6.60
N LEU A 45 -2.25 -10.01 -5.98
CA LEU A 45 -1.87 -11.30 -6.57
C LEU A 45 -2.64 -11.58 -7.86
N GLU A 46 -3.97 -11.48 -7.84
CA GLU A 46 -4.82 -11.70 -9.02
C GLU A 46 -4.40 -10.79 -10.18
N PHE A 47 -4.05 -9.53 -9.87
CA PHE A 47 -3.60 -8.59 -10.87
C PHE A 47 -2.22 -8.95 -11.47
N LEU A 48 -1.27 -9.39 -10.63
CA LEU A 48 0.05 -9.79 -11.10
C LEU A 48 0.00 -11.10 -11.89
N GLU A 49 -0.84 -12.07 -11.48
CA GLU A 49 -1.06 -13.33 -12.20
C GLU A 49 -1.75 -13.11 -13.55
N GLY A 50 -2.61 -12.09 -13.66
CA GLY A 50 -3.26 -11.71 -14.92
C GLY A 50 -2.33 -11.00 -15.93
N ARG A 51 -1.12 -10.60 -15.52
CA ARG A 51 -0.15 -9.94 -16.39
C ARG A 51 0.77 -10.93 -17.09
N ILE A 52 1.16 -10.62 -18.31
CA ILE A 52 2.16 -11.40 -19.04
C ILE A 52 3.55 -10.95 -18.55
N PRO A 53 4.39 -11.85 -18.02
CA PRO A 53 5.72 -11.48 -17.57
C PRO A 53 6.63 -11.16 -18.77
N GLU A 54 7.18 -9.94 -18.80
CA GLU A 54 8.12 -9.51 -19.85
C GLU A 54 9.58 -9.79 -19.49
N GLU A 55 10.00 -9.45 -18.26
CA GLU A 55 11.41 -9.49 -17.85
C GLU A 55 11.74 -10.63 -16.87
N ASN A 56 10.74 -11.44 -16.46
CA ASN A 56 10.89 -12.51 -15.47
C ASN A 56 11.60 -12.09 -14.16
N THR A 57 11.49 -10.81 -13.81
CA THR A 57 11.98 -10.27 -12.54
C THR A 57 11.00 -10.62 -11.42
N PRO A 58 11.45 -11.27 -10.34
CA PRO A 58 10.59 -11.58 -9.20
C PRO A 58 10.21 -10.30 -8.44
N VAL A 59 9.01 -10.30 -7.84
CA VAL A 59 8.56 -9.28 -6.88
C VAL A 59 8.08 -9.99 -5.61
N HIS A 60 8.45 -9.47 -4.44
CA HIS A 60 8.00 -10.00 -3.16
C HIS A 60 6.75 -9.26 -2.71
N VAL A 61 5.64 -9.98 -2.52
CA VAL A 61 4.41 -9.40 -1.97
C VAL A 61 4.26 -9.87 -0.53
N ILE A 62 4.17 -8.94 0.42
CA ILE A 62 4.10 -9.21 1.85
C ILE A 62 2.84 -8.53 2.40
N ASN A 63 2.00 -9.30 3.10
CA ASN A 63 0.83 -8.75 3.78
C ASN A 63 1.11 -8.50 5.26
N ILE A 64 0.75 -7.31 5.74
CA ILE A 64 0.71 -6.94 7.16
C ILE A 64 -0.72 -6.47 7.44
N ASP A 65 -1.46 -7.23 8.25
CA ASP A 65 -2.85 -6.90 8.56
C ASP A 65 -2.91 -5.72 9.52
N ILE A 66 -3.42 -4.58 9.05
CA ILE A 66 -3.50 -3.31 9.77
C ILE A 66 -4.96 -2.86 9.77
N GLN A 67 -5.52 -2.62 10.95
CA GLN A 67 -6.90 -2.16 11.04
C GLN A 67 -7.07 -0.75 10.46
N ASP A 68 -8.20 -0.51 9.78
CA ASP A 68 -8.54 0.77 9.15
C ASP A 68 -8.98 1.84 10.18
N ASN A 69 -8.03 2.25 11.02
CA ASN A 69 -8.15 3.38 11.92
C ASN A 69 -6.82 4.13 12.05
N HIS A 70 -6.86 5.37 12.54
CA HIS A 70 -5.69 6.25 12.55
C HIS A 70 -4.55 5.76 13.45
N GLU A 71 -4.87 5.12 14.58
CA GLU A 71 -3.90 4.67 15.57
C GLU A 71 -3.14 3.44 15.05
N GLU A 72 -3.88 2.42 14.61
CA GLU A 72 -3.32 1.19 14.04
C GLU A 72 -2.56 1.47 12.73
N ALA A 73 -3.04 2.38 11.88
CA ALA A 73 -2.31 2.80 10.69
C ALA A 73 -0.95 3.45 11.02
N THR A 74 -0.86 4.16 12.15
CA THR A 74 0.41 4.77 12.59
C THR A 74 1.37 3.71 13.10
N ILE A 75 0.88 2.75 13.90
CA ILE A 75 1.69 1.63 14.41
C ILE A 75 2.17 0.76 13.25
N GLY A 76 1.27 0.39 12.33
CA GLY A 76 1.60 -0.38 11.14
C GLY A 76 2.61 0.32 10.24
N ALA A 77 2.53 1.65 10.09
CA ALA A 77 3.53 2.41 9.33
C ALA A 77 4.94 2.30 9.95
N PHE A 78 5.07 2.28 11.27
CA PHE A 78 6.36 2.05 11.92
C PHE A 78 6.88 0.63 11.70
N MET A 79 6.01 -0.38 11.79
CA MET A 79 6.38 -1.78 11.52
C MET A 79 6.85 -1.97 10.07
N ILE A 80 6.15 -1.36 9.11
CA ILE A 80 6.54 -1.36 7.69
C ILE A 80 7.90 -0.70 7.49
N CYS A 81 8.12 0.44 8.16
CA CYS A 81 9.40 1.16 8.08
C CYS A 81 10.55 0.31 8.65
N GLU A 82 10.34 -0.35 9.78
CA GLU A 82 11.33 -1.25 10.37
C GLU A 82 11.65 -2.43 9.44
N LEU A 83 10.61 -3.06 8.87
CA LEU A 83 10.78 -4.17 7.92
C LEU A 83 11.56 -3.74 6.67
N ALA A 84 11.33 -2.53 6.16
CA ALA A 84 12.00 -2.01 4.97
C ALA A 84 13.48 -1.61 5.21
N VAL A 85 13.89 -1.47 6.47
CA VAL A 85 15.26 -1.10 6.87
C VAL A 85 16.13 -2.33 7.20
N LEU A 86 15.52 -3.50 7.44
CA LEU A 86 16.22 -4.77 7.63
C LEU A 86 17.00 -5.20 6.39
#